data_AF-A0A9N9NCJ8-F1
#
_entry.id   AF-A0A9N9NCJ8-F1
#
_cell.length_a   1.000
_cell.length_b   1.000
_cell.length_c   1.000
_cell.angle_alpha   90.00
_cell.angle_beta   90.00
_cell.angle_gamma   90.00
#
_symmetry.space_group_name_H-M   'P 1'
#
loop_
_entity.id
_entity.type
_entity.pdbx_description
1 polymer ?
#
loop_
_entity_poly.entity_id
_entity_poly.type
_entity_poly.pdbx_seq_one_letter_code
_entity_poly.pdbx_strand_id
1 'polypeptide(L)'
;LLKDLMEKKEREKLDLMQEKVELSKHITNLENDVKHRTELLLRSKRMCNVRGALEFIRSTDKIISFREPTDNVLMKLTQNQKFVSYLKQNCELNNSQYIDVERCMGGLYHTASKQLHGHDKDIEIDARDWSVNEVLALGVLLRYYNIPYSYYDDQGELADYPYKLAENH
;
A
#
# COMPACT_ATOMS: atom_id res chain seq x y z
N LEU A 1 63.88 3.12 -26.25
CA LEU A 1 62.87 3.03 -27.33
C LEU A 1 61.93 1.83 -27.16
N LEU A 2 62.35 0.58 -27.39
CA LEU A 2 61.44 -0.58 -27.28
C LEU A 2 60.99 -0.85 -25.83
N LYS A 3 61.90 -0.66 -24.87
CA LYS A 3 61.63 -0.78 -23.43
C LYS A 3 60.65 0.29 -22.93
N ASP A 4 60.87 1.55 -23.31
CA ASP A 4 59.98 2.67 -22.93
C ASP A 4 58.56 2.52 -23.50
N LEU A 5 58.45 1.96 -24.71
CA LEU A 5 57.18 1.61 -25.35
C LEU A 5 56.43 0.51 -24.59
N MET A 6 57.14 -0.51 -24.10
CA MET A 6 56.54 -1.57 -23.28
C MET A 6 56.10 -1.04 -21.91
N GLU A 7 56.92 -0.24 -21.24
CA GLU A 7 56.57 0.37 -19.95
C GLU A 7 55.37 1.32 -20.06
N LYS A 8 55.28 2.09 -21.15
CA LYS A 8 54.10 2.93 -21.42
C LYS A 8 52.84 2.09 -21.62
N LYS A 9 52.93 1.01 -22.39
CA LYS A 9 51.81 0.09 -22.64
C LYS A 9 51.35 -0.64 -21.37
N GLU A 10 52.28 -0.98 -20.47
CA GLU A 10 51.94 -1.59 -19.18
C GLU A 10 51.23 -0.61 -18.24
N ARG A 11 51.66 0.66 -18.21
CA ARG A 11 50.96 1.71 -17.45
C ARG A 11 49.55 1.95 -17.97
N GLU A 12 49.38 2.13 -19.28
CA GLU A 12 48.05 2.29 -19.90
C GLU A 12 47.15 1.08 -19.63
N LYS A 13 47.70 -0.14 -19.65
CA LYS A 13 46.95 -1.35 -19.32
C LYS A 13 46.51 -1.37 -17.85
N LEU A 14 47.35 -0.89 -16.94
CA LEU A 14 47.04 -0.82 -15.51
C LEU A 14 45.94 0.21 -15.24
N ASP A 15 46.05 1.39 -15.86
CA ASP A 15 45.06 2.47 -15.75
C ASP A 15 43.70 2.00 -16.27
N LEU A 16 43.65 1.36 -17.44
CA LEU A 16 42.43 0.76 -17.99
C LEU A 16 41.86 -0.33 -17.09
N MET A 17 42.71 -1.09 -16.40
CA MET A 17 42.24 -2.14 -15.49
C MET A 17 41.64 -1.55 -14.22
N GLN A 18 42.19 -0.44 -13.71
CA GLN A 18 41.62 0.29 -12.58
C GLN A 18 40.28 0.92 -12.96
N GLU A 19 40.21 1.62 -14.10
CA GLU A 19 38.97 2.23 -14.59
C GLU A 19 37.86 1.17 -14.79
N LYS A 20 38.21 -0.01 -15.31
CA LYS A 20 37.27 -1.13 -15.46
C LYS A 20 36.73 -1.60 -14.10
N VAL A 21 37.56 -1.68 -13.06
CA VAL A 21 37.12 -2.10 -11.72
C VAL A 21 36.18 -1.06 -11.11
N GLU A 22 36.47 0.23 -11.29
CA GLU A 22 35.61 1.32 -10.81
C GLU A 22 34.25 1.32 -11.53
N LEU A 23 34.25 1.17 -12.85
CA LEU A 23 33.03 1.06 -13.64
C LEU A 23 32.20 -0.16 -13.23
N SER A 24 32.82 -1.32 -12.99
CA SER A 24 32.10 -2.50 -12.51
C SER A 24 31.43 -2.28 -11.16
N LYS A 25 32.10 -1.62 -10.21
CA LYS A 25 31.48 -1.25 -8.92
C LYS A 25 30.30 -0.31 -9.11
N HIS A 26 30.43 0.67 -10.00
CA HIS A 26 29.37 1.63 -10.26
C HIS A 26 28.13 0.95 -10.87
N ILE A 27 28.33 0.02 -11.81
CA ILE A 27 27.26 -0.77 -12.42
C ILE A 27 26.51 -1.57 -11.34
N THR A 28 27.23 -2.30 -10.48
CA THR A 28 26.59 -3.07 -9.41
C THR A 28 25.77 -2.20 -8.45
N ASN A 29 26.26 -0.99 -8.14
CA ASN A 29 25.51 -0.05 -7.31
C ASN A 29 24.23 0.42 -8.00
N LEU A 30 24.31 0.77 -9.29
CA LEU A 30 23.13 1.16 -10.07
C LEU A 30 22.12 0.02 -10.21
N GLU A 31 22.58 -1.22 -10.40
CA GLU A 31 21.71 -2.42 -10.44
C GLU A 31 20.96 -2.60 -9.12
N ASN A 32 21.65 -2.44 -7.98
CA ASN A 32 21.03 -2.51 -6.66
C ASN A 32 20.01 -1.37 -6.45
N ASP A 33 20.33 -0.15 -6.88
CA ASP A 33 19.42 0.99 -6.83
C ASP A 33 18.16 0.77 -7.68
N VAL A 34 18.33 0.26 -8.91
CA VAL A 34 17.21 -0.08 -9.80
C VAL A 34 16.35 -1.16 -9.18
N LYS A 35 16.95 -2.21 -8.62
CA LYS A 35 16.22 -3.29 -7.92
C LYS A 35 15.43 -2.73 -6.74
N HIS A 36 16.05 -1.92 -5.89
CA HIS A 36 15.40 -1.31 -4.74
C HIS A 36 14.23 -0.40 -5.13
N ARG A 37 14.43 0.47 -6.13
CA ARG A 37 13.37 1.34 -6.66
C ARG A 37 12.25 0.55 -7.32
N THR A 38 12.57 -0.55 -7.99
CA THR A 38 11.56 -1.46 -8.58
C THR A 38 10.74 -2.12 -7.49
N GLU A 39 11.36 -2.60 -6.41
CA GLU A 39 10.65 -3.15 -5.25
C GLU A 39 9.74 -2.10 -4.59
N LEU A 40 10.22 -0.86 -4.42
CA LEU A 40 9.41 0.25 -3.91
C LEU A 40 8.25 0.61 -4.85
N LEU A 41 8.48 0.63 -6.17
CA LEU A 41 7.44 0.86 -7.16
C LEU A 41 6.41 -0.28 -7.18
N LEU A 42 6.83 -1.53 -7.06
CA LEU A 42 5.93 -2.67 -6.99
C LEU A 42 5.13 -2.66 -5.69
N ARG A 43 5.72 -2.24 -4.57
CA ARG A 43 5.01 -2.02 -3.30
C ARG A 43 4.03 -0.86 -3.40
N SER A 44 4.45 0.27 -3.94
CA SER A 44 3.60 1.44 -4.20
C SER A 44 2.44 1.09 -5.12
N LYS A 45 2.68 0.40 -6.25
CA LYS A 45 1.63 -0.10 -7.14
C LYS A 45 0.67 -1.08 -6.48
N ARG A 46 1.15 -1.88 -5.52
CA ARG A 46 0.28 -2.74 -4.69
C ARG A 46 -0.47 -1.94 -3.64
N MET A 47 0.03 -0.79 -3.20
CA MET A 47 -0.60 0.14 -2.23
C MET A 47 -1.65 1.06 -2.87
N CYS A 48 -1.64 1.24 -4.18
CA CYS A 48 -2.58 2.10 -4.90
C CYS A 48 -3.96 1.44 -5.15
N ASN A 49 -4.33 0.44 -4.35
CA ASN A 49 -5.69 -0.11 -4.37
C ASN A 49 -6.11 -0.49 -2.95
N VAL A 50 -7.40 -0.81 -2.75
CA VAL A 50 -7.95 -1.13 -1.43
C VAL A 50 -7.17 -2.27 -0.76
N ARG A 51 -6.83 -3.33 -1.50
CA ARG A 51 -6.02 -4.44 -0.96
C ARG A 51 -4.70 -3.93 -0.39
N GLY A 52 -4.01 -3.08 -1.14
CA GLY A 52 -2.80 -2.39 -0.74
C GLY A 52 -2.91 -1.61 0.55
N ALA A 53 -3.98 -0.81 0.66
CA ALA A 53 -4.28 -0.04 1.84
C ALA A 53 -4.49 -0.94 3.06
N LEU A 54 -5.21 -2.06 2.90
CA LEU A 54 -5.42 -3.06 3.97
C LEU A 54 -4.10 -3.75 4.38
N GLU A 55 -3.21 -4.06 3.42
CA GLU A 55 -1.87 -4.60 3.74
C GLU A 55 -0.99 -3.58 4.46
N PHE A 56 -1.09 -2.29 4.10
CA PHE A 56 -0.41 -1.20 4.79
C PHE A 56 -0.90 -1.07 6.24
N ILE A 57 -2.21 -0.98 6.44
CA ILE A 57 -2.84 -0.91 7.76
C ILE A 57 -2.35 -2.04 8.65
N ARG A 58 -2.37 -3.28 8.13
CA ARG A 58 -1.83 -4.46 8.81
C ARG A 58 -0.38 -4.28 9.25
N SER A 59 0.45 -3.64 8.45
CA SER A 59 1.87 -3.43 8.77
C SER A 59 2.11 -2.32 9.81
N THR A 60 1.20 -1.35 9.93
CA THR A 60 1.27 -0.24 10.89
C THR A 60 0.97 -0.66 12.32
N ASP A 61 0.06 -1.64 12.50
CA ASP A 61 -0.26 -2.17 13.81
C ASP A 61 0.80 -3.14 14.30
N LYS A 62 1.79 -2.59 15.02
CA LYS A 62 2.89 -3.31 15.69
C LYS A 62 2.44 -4.40 16.67
N ILE A 63 1.15 -4.45 16.99
CA ILE A 63 0.53 -5.40 17.91
C ILE A 63 0.36 -6.78 17.23
N ILE A 64 0.43 -6.85 15.90
CA ILE A 64 -0.06 -8.00 15.15
C ILE A 64 1.10 -8.72 14.45
N SER A 65 1.20 -10.02 14.75
CA SER A 65 2.21 -10.91 14.16
C SER A 65 2.08 -10.92 12.63
N PHE A 66 3.20 -10.74 11.92
CA PHE A 66 3.31 -10.85 10.46
C PHE A 66 2.77 -12.17 9.87
N ARG A 67 2.50 -13.18 10.71
CA ARG A 67 1.99 -14.49 10.29
C ARG A 67 0.45 -14.57 10.21
N GLU A 68 -0.28 -13.57 10.68
CA GLU A 68 -1.74 -13.63 10.69
C GLU A 68 -2.36 -13.19 9.34
N PRO A 69 -3.44 -13.86 8.89
CA PRO A 69 -4.24 -13.42 7.76
C PRO A 69 -4.75 -11.98 7.95
N THR A 70 -4.78 -11.18 6.87
CA THR A 70 -5.21 -9.78 6.93
C THR A 70 -6.63 -9.63 7.49
N ASP A 71 -7.56 -10.53 7.16
CA ASP A 71 -8.91 -10.52 7.72
C ASP A 71 -8.91 -10.61 9.25
N ASN A 72 -8.03 -11.45 9.83
CA ASN A 72 -7.91 -11.57 11.29
C ASN A 72 -7.35 -10.30 11.92
N VAL A 73 -6.44 -9.62 11.22
CA VAL A 73 -5.87 -8.34 11.66
C VAL A 73 -6.95 -7.26 11.67
N LEU A 74 -7.78 -7.18 10.63
CA LEU A 74 -8.91 -6.25 10.56
C LEU A 74 -9.96 -6.55 11.64
N MET A 75 -10.21 -7.83 11.95
CA MET A 75 -11.06 -8.20 13.08
C MET A 75 -10.43 -7.87 14.44
N LYS A 76 -9.11 -7.94 14.59
CA LYS A 76 -8.45 -7.48 15.82
C LYS A 76 -8.53 -5.97 15.99
N LEU A 77 -8.61 -5.21 14.91
CA LEU A 77 -8.87 -3.77 15.00
C LEU A 77 -10.23 -3.47 15.62
N THR A 78 -11.25 -4.30 15.36
CA THR A 78 -12.55 -4.18 16.03
C THR A 78 -12.53 -4.60 17.51
N GLN A 79 -11.36 -4.93 18.05
CA GLN A 79 -11.14 -5.12 19.49
C GLN A 79 -10.37 -3.93 20.11
N ASN A 80 -9.80 -3.05 19.29
CA ASN A 80 -9.12 -1.84 19.77
C ASN A 80 -10.16 -0.80 20.19
N GLN A 81 -10.17 -0.44 21.47
CA GLN A 81 -11.18 0.44 22.04
C GLN A 81 -11.27 1.82 21.35
N LYS A 82 -10.15 2.38 20.88
CA LYS A 82 -10.16 3.65 20.15
C LYS A 82 -10.85 3.49 18.79
N PHE A 83 -10.44 2.49 18.03
CA PHE A 83 -11.04 2.20 16.73
C PHE A 83 -12.52 1.81 16.87
N VAL A 84 -12.89 0.99 17.85
CA VAL A 84 -14.28 0.59 18.11
C VAL A 84 -15.15 1.80 18.42
N SER A 85 -14.67 2.71 19.26
CA SER A 85 -15.42 3.94 19.59
C SER A 85 -15.63 4.80 18.34
N TYR A 86 -14.58 4.94 17.52
CA TYR A 86 -14.64 5.67 16.26
C TYR A 86 -15.60 4.99 15.25
N LEU A 87 -15.54 3.67 15.10
CA LEU A 87 -16.43 2.92 14.22
C LEU A 87 -17.90 3.06 14.64
N LYS A 88 -18.19 2.95 15.95
CA LYS A 88 -19.55 3.14 16.49
C LYS A 88 -20.09 4.53 16.21
N GLN A 89 -19.28 5.57 16.47
CA GLN A 89 -19.65 6.95 16.17
C GLN A 89 -20.02 7.13 14.69
N ASN A 90 -19.21 6.59 13.79
CA ASN A 90 -19.49 6.68 12.36
C ASN A 90 -20.71 5.84 11.94
N CYS A 91 -20.98 4.72 12.58
CA CYS A 91 -22.21 3.95 12.35
C CYS A 91 -23.45 4.77 12.77
N GLU A 92 -23.39 5.43 13.93
CA GLU A 92 -24.47 6.30 14.44
C GLU A 92 -24.74 7.48 13.51
N LEU A 93 -23.69 8.15 13.01
CA LEU A 93 -23.81 9.27 12.06
C LEU A 93 -24.52 8.89 10.76
N ASN A 94 -24.45 7.62 10.36
CA ASN A 94 -24.97 7.11 9.11
C ASN A 94 -26.17 6.17 9.29
N ASN A 95 -26.77 6.12 10.49
CA ASN A 95 -27.88 5.24 10.83
C ASN A 95 -27.63 3.76 10.45
N SER A 96 -26.38 3.31 10.54
CA SER A 96 -25.98 1.94 10.25
C SER A 96 -25.81 1.15 11.54
N GLN A 97 -26.09 -0.15 11.52
CA GLN A 97 -25.88 -0.99 12.68
C GLN A 97 -24.41 -1.38 12.82
N TYR A 98 -23.81 -1.07 13.96
CA TYR A 98 -22.41 -1.40 14.26
C TYR A 98 -22.06 -2.86 13.95
N ILE A 99 -22.93 -3.81 14.35
CA ILE A 99 -22.66 -5.24 14.21
C ILE A 99 -22.58 -5.68 12.74
N ASP A 100 -23.32 -5.02 11.85
CA ASP A 100 -23.31 -5.32 10.42
C ASP A 100 -22.03 -4.80 9.77
N VAL A 101 -21.61 -3.58 10.12
CA VAL A 101 -20.36 -2.98 9.64
C VAL A 101 -19.13 -3.70 10.20
N GLU A 102 -19.17 -4.10 11.47
CA GLU A 102 -18.12 -4.91 12.11
C GLU A 102 -17.92 -6.25 11.40
N ARG A 103 -19.01 -6.95 11.04
CA ARG A 103 -18.91 -8.21 10.28
C ARG A 103 -18.25 -8.03 8.93
N CYS A 104 -18.47 -6.89 8.26
CA CYS A 104 -17.83 -6.58 6.99
C CYS A 104 -16.32 -6.46 7.11
N MET A 105 -15.77 -6.00 8.25
CA MET A 105 -14.33 -5.82 8.47
C MET A 105 -13.51 -7.08 8.19
N GLY A 106 -14.02 -8.26 8.58
CA GLY A 106 -13.36 -9.54 8.35
C GLY A 106 -13.51 -10.09 6.92
N GLY A 107 -14.31 -9.45 6.07
CA GLY A 107 -14.49 -9.80 4.66
C GLY A 107 -13.79 -8.86 3.68
N LEU A 108 -13.37 -7.68 4.14
CA LEU A 108 -12.82 -6.63 3.27
C LEU A 108 -11.61 -7.10 2.46
N TYR A 109 -10.67 -7.81 3.07
CA TYR A 109 -9.48 -8.25 2.35
C TYR A 109 -9.81 -9.38 1.37
N HIS A 110 -10.75 -10.27 1.71
CA HIS A 110 -11.27 -11.27 0.78
C HIS A 110 -11.90 -10.62 -0.46
N THR A 111 -12.78 -9.64 -0.29
CA THR A 111 -13.40 -8.88 -1.40
C THR A 111 -12.32 -8.18 -2.24
N ALA A 112 -11.41 -7.44 -1.60
CA ALA A 112 -10.29 -6.76 -2.27
C ALA A 112 -9.35 -7.71 -3.04
N SER A 113 -9.24 -8.97 -2.60
CA SER A 113 -8.35 -9.97 -3.21
C SER A 113 -8.93 -10.62 -4.46
N LYS A 114 -10.28 -10.64 -4.59
CA LYS A 114 -10.99 -11.19 -5.74
C LYS A 114 -11.02 -10.21 -6.90
N GLN A 115 -11.11 -8.93 -6.60
CA GLN A 115 -11.12 -7.88 -7.60
C GLN A 115 -9.69 -7.64 -8.11
N LEU A 116 -9.53 -7.75 -9.43
CA LEU A 116 -8.36 -7.27 -10.14
C LEU A 116 -8.43 -5.74 -10.22
N HIS A 117 -8.42 -5.04 -9.07
CA HIS A 117 -8.40 -3.58 -9.07
C HIS A 117 -7.10 -3.10 -9.70
N GLY A 118 -7.28 -2.26 -10.71
CA GLY A 118 -6.29 -1.87 -11.71
C GLY A 118 -5.08 -1.12 -11.16
N HIS A 119 -4.16 -0.86 -12.08
CA HIS A 119 -2.86 -0.25 -11.88
C HIS A 119 -2.91 1.28 -11.73
N ASP A 120 -4.00 1.83 -11.17
CA ASP A 120 -4.11 3.27 -10.98
C ASP A 120 -3.37 3.75 -9.74
N LYS A 121 -3.13 5.06 -9.68
CA LYS A 121 -2.24 5.69 -8.70
C LYS A 121 -2.90 5.96 -7.35
N ASP A 122 -4.24 5.93 -7.30
CA ASP A 122 -5.05 6.34 -6.16
C ASP A 122 -5.92 5.19 -5.65
N ILE A 123 -6.23 5.20 -4.35
CA ILE A 123 -7.11 4.19 -3.75
C ILE A 123 -8.56 4.54 -4.08
N GLU A 124 -9.30 3.59 -4.62
CA GLU A 124 -10.67 3.80 -5.08
C GLU A 124 -11.64 2.89 -4.32
N ILE A 125 -12.71 3.48 -3.79
CA ILE A 125 -13.87 2.73 -3.29
C ILE A 125 -14.98 2.84 -4.35
N ASP A 126 -15.20 1.77 -5.10
CA ASP A 126 -16.22 1.71 -6.15
C ASP A 126 -17.48 1.00 -5.66
N ALA A 127 -18.62 1.68 -5.60
CA ALA A 127 -19.85 1.12 -5.05
C ALA A 127 -20.38 -0.11 -5.80
N ARG A 128 -19.91 -0.37 -7.03
CA ARG A 128 -20.25 -1.57 -7.81
C ARG A 128 -19.56 -2.83 -7.29
N ASP A 129 -18.45 -2.62 -6.59
CA ASP A 129 -17.54 -3.65 -6.11
C ASP A 129 -17.74 -4.04 -4.64
N TRP A 130 -18.46 -3.20 -3.89
CA TRP A 130 -18.59 -3.30 -2.44
C TRP A 130 -20.06 -3.21 -2.01
N SER A 131 -20.45 -3.96 -0.99
CA SER A 131 -21.74 -3.74 -0.36
C SER A 131 -21.77 -2.41 0.40
N VAL A 132 -22.97 -1.86 0.61
CA VAL A 132 -23.22 -0.61 1.37
C VAL A 132 -22.43 -0.55 2.69
N ASN A 133 -22.44 -1.63 3.47
CA ASN A 133 -21.73 -1.69 4.75
C ASN A 133 -20.21 -1.80 4.58
N GLU A 134 -19.73 -2.46 3.52
CA GLU A 134 -18.30 -2.52 3.20
C GLU A 134 -17.77 -1.16 2.73
N VAL A 135 -18.55 -0.41 1.93
CA VAL A 135 -18.21 0.97 1.54
C VAL A 135 -18.02 1.82 2.80
N LEU A 136 -19.00 1.80 3.72
CA LEU A 136 -18.89 2.52 4.99
C LEU A 136 -17.66 2.08 5.80
N ALA A 137 -17.45 0.77 5.96
CA ALA A 137 -16.31 0.22 6.68
C ALA A 137 -14.97 0.68 6.10
N LEU A 138 -14.83 0.67 4.77
CA LEU A 138 -13.63 1.13 4.07
C LEU A 138 -13.38 2.62 4.31
N GLY A 139 -14.37 3.48 4.13
CA GLY A 139 -14.16 4.91 4.36
C GLY A 139 -13.80 5.22 5.81
N VAL A 140 -14.44 4.55 6.79
CA VAL A 140 -14.07 4.69 8.21
C VAL A 140 -12.61 4.26 8.43
N LEU A 141 -12.22 3.12 7.86
CA LEU A 141 -10.88 2.57 8.04
C LEU A 141 -9.81 3.45 7.39
N LEU A 142 -9.99 3.83 6.12
CA LEU A 142 -9.04 4.68 5.40
C LEU A 142 -8.93 6.06 6.07
N ARG A 143 -10.05 6.63 6.52
CA ARG A 143 -10.06 7.90 7.28
C ARG A 143 -9.32 7.76 8.62
N TYR A 144 -9.54 6.68 9.35
CA TYR A 144 -8.88 6.45 10.64
C TYR A 144 -7.35 6.39 10.52
N TYR A 145 -6.83 5.86 9.41
CA TYR A 145 -5.39 5.83 9.13
C TYR A 145 -4.89 7.00 8.27
N ASN A 146 -5.73 8.01 8.01
CA ASN A 146 -5.41 9.16 7.14
C ASN A 146 -4.92 8.77 5.74
N ILE A 147 -5.51 7.72 5.16
CA ILE A 147 -5.22 7.24 3.81
C ILE A 147 -6.16 7.95 2.83
N PRO A 148 -5.65 8.69 1.83
CA PRO A 148 -6.47 9.36 0.83
C PRO A 148 -7.12 8.34 -0.12
N TYR A 149 -8.36 8.61 -0.54
CA TYR A 149 -9.11 7.78 -1.47
C TYR A 149 -10.12 8.59 -2.27
N SER A 150 -10.53 8.04 -3.41
CA SER A 150 -11.65 8.50 -4.23
C SER A 150 -12.84 7.55 -4.10
N TYR A 151 -14.04 8.06 -4.31
CA TYR A 151 -15.27 7.27 -4.30
C TYR A 151 -15.95 7.33 -5.67
N TYR A 152 -16.40 6.16 -6.14
CA TYR A 152 -17.20 6.03 -7.34
C TYR A 152 -18.56 5.45 -7.00
N ASP A 153 -19.61 6.04 -7.56
CA ASP A 153 -21.00 5.65 -7.31
C ASP A 153 -21.39 4.35 -8.02
N ASP A 154 -22.68 3.99 -7.97
CA ASP A 154 -23.21 2.77 -8.60
C ASP A 154 -23.18 2.81 -10.13
N GLN A 155 -22.97 3.98 -10.74
CA GLN A 155 -22.74 4.13 -12.18
C GLN A 155 -21.25 4.02 -12.53
N GLY A 156 -20.36 4.06 -11.53
CA GLY A 156 -18.92 4.12 -11.72
C GLY A 156 -18.39 5.51 -12.00
N GLU A 157 -19.14 6.54 -11.65
CA GLU A 157 -18.75 7.94 -11.81
C GLU A 157 -18.13 8.47 -10.51
N LEU A 158 -17.11 9.33 -10.64
CA LEU A 158 -16.48 9.96 -9.50
C LEU A 158 -17.49 10.84 -8.76
N ALA A 159 -17.71 10.57 -7.48
CA ALA A 159 -18.76 11.21 -6.70
C ALA A 159 -18.29 11.58 -5.28
N ASP A 160 -19.08 12.39 -4.61
CA ASP A 160 -18.90 12.65 -3.18
C ASP A 160 -19.15 11.37 -2.38
N TYR A 161 -18.30 11.13 -1.38
CA TYR A 161 -18.45 9.97 -0.52
C TYR A 161 -19.80 10.04 0.24
N PRO A 162 -20.66 9.00 0.18
CA PRO A 162 -22.06 9.11 0.57
C PRO A 162 -22.28 9.08 2.08
N TYR A 163 -21.22 8.82 2.86
CA TYR A 163 -21.29 8.73 4.31
C TYR A 163 -20.60 9.90 5.00
N LYS A 164 -21.19 10.33 6.12
CA LYS A 164 -20.59 11.31 7.01
C LYS A 164 -19.53 10.63 7.86
N LEU A 165 -18.30 11.13 7.81
CA LEU A 165 -17.21 10.63 8.65
C LEU A 165 -16.84 11.64 9.73
N ALA A 166 -16.72 11.17 10.97
CA ALA A 166 -16.22 11.98 12.08
C ALA A 166 -14.78 12.45 11.81
N GLU A 167 -14.40 13.58 12.40
CA GLU A 167 -13.00 13.99 12.40
C GLU A 167 -12.18 13.09 13.33
N ASN A 168 -10.96 12.77 12.90
CA ASN A 168 -10.02 11.97 13.67
C ASN A 168 -9.31 12.92 14.65
N HIS A 169 -9.46 12.69 15.96
CA HIS A 169 -8.79 13.49 17.02
C HIS A 169 -7.46 12.86 17.46
#